data_AF-A0A7V8XNA1-F1
#
_entry.id   AF-A0A7V8XNA1-F1
#
_cell.length_a   1.000
_cell.length_b   1.000
_cell.length_c   1.000
_cell.angle_alpha   90.00
_cell.angle_beta   90.00
_cell.angle_gamma   90.00
#
_symmetry.space_group_name_H-M   'P 1'
#
loop_
_entity.id
_entity.type
_entity.pdbx_description
1 polymer ?
#
loop_
_entity_poly.entity_id
_entity_poly.type
_entity_poly.pdbx_seq_one_letter_code
_entity_poly.pdbx_strand_id
1 'polypeptide(L)'
;MGDWYSIGIALGVGIAFGALFAGLLSATPVGRIVGVVLAGVAGALAGTVIDDTAELVAGGLAGLAGGAAAVVVVTGALRRGGTRLGLALIVAGAALVLGALAFVPLVGYLEAVGLPALAARLRRTQADRYAGLRSLAKD
;
A
#
# COMPACT_ATOMS: atom_id res chain seq x y z
N MET A 1 8.39 4.31 -26.58
CA MET A 1 7.54 3.38 -25.79
C MET A 1 6.11 3.87 -25.93
N GLY A 2 5.10 3.00 -25.93
CA GLY A 2 3.70 3.46 -25.95
C GLY A 2 3.26 3.89 -24.56
N ASP A 3 2.28 4.80 -24.47
CA ASP A 3 1.76 5.40 -23.22
C ASP A 3 1.37 4.36 -22.16
N TRP A 4 0.92 3.17 -22.59
CA TRP A 4 0.62 2.07 -21.66
C TRP A 4 1.83 1.64 -20.81
N TYR A 5 3.05 1.79 -21.32
CA TYR A 5 4.28 1.44 -20.61
C TYR A 5 4.56 2.43 -19.48
N SER A 6 4.51 3.73 -19.75
CA SER A 6 4.74 4.80 -18.77
C SER A 6 3.63 4.84 -17.72
N ILE A 7 2.37 4.65 -18.13
CA ILE A 7 1.23 4.50 -17.21
C ILE A 7 1.45 3.30 -16.28
N GLY A 8 1.87 2.15 -16.80
CA GLY A 8 2.18 0.97 -15.98
C GLY A 8 3.23 1.25 -14.90
N ILE A 9 4.32 1.94 -15.27
CA ILE A 9 5.34 2.37 -14.31
C ILE A 9 4.76 3.32 -13.27
N ALA A 10 4.01 4.35 -13.70
CA ALA A 10 3.40 5.32 -12.79
C ALA A 10 2.47 4.65 -11.77
N LEU A 11 1.67 3.68 -12.21
CA LEU A 11 0.83 2.86 -11.33
C LEU A 11 1.66 2.10 -10.28
N GLY A 12 2.69 1.36 -10.70
CA GLY A 12 3.54 0.60 -9.78
C GLY A 12 4.28 1.49 -8.78
N VAL A 13 4.82 2.61 -9.23
CA VAL A 13 5.49 3.60 -8.37
C VAL A 13 4.52 4.22 -7.37
N GLY A 14 3.31 4.58 -7.80
CA GLY A 14 2.25 5.05 -6.91
C GLY A 14 1.94 4.03 -5.81
N ILE A 15 1.71 2.76 -6.19
CA ILE A 15 1.49 1.67 -5.24
C ILE A 15 2.64 1.54 -4.22
N ALA A 16 3.89 1.60 -4.68
CA ALA A 16 5.07 1.52 -3.82
C ALA A 16 5.10 2.65 -2.78
N PHE A 17 4.81 3.90 -3.18
CA PHE A 17 4.66 5.01 -2.24
C PHE A 17 3.51 4.77 -1.25
N GLY A 18 2.38 4.24 -1.74
CA GLY A 18 1.26 3.81 -0.91
C GLY A 18 1.69 2.86 0.22
N ALA A 19 2.40 1.79 -0.14
CA ALA A 19 2.92 0.83 0.82
C ALA A 19 3.90 1.48 1.81
N LEU A 20 4.83 2.28 1.31
CA LEU A 20 5.85 2.96 2.12
C LEU A 20 5.21 3.87 3.18
N PHE A 21 4.37 4.82 2.78
CA PHE A 21 3.75 5.77 3.70
C PHE A 21 2.80 5.08 4.68
N ALA A 22 2.07 4.06 4.24
CA ALA A 22 1.25 3.26 5.15
C ALA A 22 2.09 2.57 6.23
N GLY A 23 3.23 1.99 5.87
CA GLY A 23 4.16 1.36 6.82
C GLY A 23 4.71 2.34 7.85
N LEU A 24 5.06 3.55 7.42
CA LEU A 24 5.66 4.59 8.26
C LEU A 24 4.65 5.29 9.19
N LEU A 25 3.43 5.56 8.71
CA LEU A 25 2.52 6.51 9.36
C LEU A 25 1.27 5.87 9.99
N SER A 26 0.93 4.62 9.69
CA SER A 26 -0.40 4.06 10.07
C SER A 26 -0.58 3.67 11.54
N ALA A 27 0.40 4.00 12.41
CA ALA A 27 0.35 3.70 13.83
C ALA A 27 -0.80 4.44 14.56
N THR A 28 -1.21 5.60 14.06
CA THR A 28 -2.32 6.41 14.61
C THR A 28 -3.42 6.62 13.56
N PRO A 29 -4.66 6.92 13.98
CA PRO A 29 -5.75 7.20 13.03
C PRO A 29 -5.44 8.36 12.08
N VAL A 30 -4.88 9.46 12.62
CA VAL A 30 -4.47 10.63 11.83
C VAL A 30 -3.34 10.27 10.87
N GLY A 31 -2.34 9.51 11.34
CA GLY A 31 -1.22 9.09 10.51
C GLY A 31 -1.63 8.21 9.32
N ARG A 32 -2.72 7.43 9.43
CA ARG A 32 -3.28 6.68 8.28
C ARG A 32 -3.80 7.62 7.20
N ILE A 33 -4.57 8.63 7.59
CA ILE A 33 -5.14 9.60 6.65
C ILE A 33 -4.00 10.36 5.98
N VAL A 34 -3.05 10.87 6.77
CA VAL A 34 -1.87 11.58 6.27
C VAL A 34 -1.05 10.69 5.32
N GLY A 35 -0.83 9.43 5.69
CA GLY A 35 -0.07 8.49 4.86
C GLY A 35 -0.72 8.21 3.51
N VAL A 36 -2.05 8.06 3.46
CA VAL A 36 -2.80 7.87 2.20
C VAL A 36 -2.72 9.11 1.33
N VAL A 37 -2.94 10.31 1.92
CA VAL A 37 -2.87 11.57 1.16
C VAL A 37 -1.46 11.81 0.62
N LEU A 38 -0.43 11.62 1.45
CA LEU A 38 0.97 11.76 1.02
C LEU A 38 1.34 10.75 -0.06
N ALA A 39 0.83 9.53 0.00
CA ALA A 39 1.04 8.56 -1.06
C ALA A 39 0.43 9.00 -2.40
N GLY A 40 -0.79 9.53 -2.38
CA GLY A 40 -1.41 10.10 -3.57
C GLY A 40 -0.62 11.27 -4.15
N VAL A 41 -0.18 12.20 -3.29
CA VAL A 41 0.64 13.34 -3.71
C VAL A 41 1.99 12.88 -4.27
N ALA A 42 2.71 12.00 -3.59
CA ALA A 42 3.99 11.48 -4.04
C ALA A 42 3.88 10.68 -5.35
N GLY A 43 2.83 9.86 -5.48
CA GLY A 43 2.54 9.12 -6.71
C GLY A 43 2.22 10.06 -7.88
N ALA A 44 1.43 11.11 -7.66
CA ALA A 44 1.14 12.11 -8.69
C ALA A 44 2.40 12.89 -9.11
N LEU A 45 3.21 13.32 -8.15
CA LEU A 45 4.49 13.99 -8.42
C LEU A 45 5.44 13.06 -9.19
N ALA A 46 5.51 11.78 -8.84
CA ALA A 46 6.31 10.83 -9.60
C ALA A 46 5.78 10.68 -11.03
N GLY A 47 4.46 10.63 -11.22
CA GLY A 47 3.82 10.65 -12.54
C GLY A 47 4.23 11.85 -13.39
N THR A 48 4.27 13.05 -12.80
CA THR A 48 4.73 14.28 -13.50
C THR A 48 6.20 14.26 -13.91
N VAL A 49 7.03 13.46 -13.23
CA VAL A 49 8.44 13.30 -13.60
C VAL A 49 8.61 12.28 -14.73
N ILE A 50 7.66 11.35 -14.88
CA ILE A 50 7.71 10.30 -15.90
C ILE A 50 7.32 10.88 -17.27
N ASP A 51 6.13 11.46 -17.38
CA ASP A 51 5.65 12.02 -18.65
C ASP A 51 4.52 13.05 -18.45
N ASP A 52 3.28 12.74 -18.83
CA ASP A 52 2.18 13.70 -18.96
C ASP A 52 1.06 13.45 -17.91
N THR A 53 -0.11 13.99 -18.18
CA THR A 53 -1.27 14.06 -17.32
C THR A 53 -1.83 12.67 -16.99
N ALA A 54 -1.69 11.71 -17.90
CA ALA A 54 -2.13 10.34 -17.66
C ALA A 54 -1.33 9.67 -16.53
N GLU A 55 -0.01 9.83 -16.54
CA GLU A 55 0.92 9.31 -15.53
C GLU A 55 0.73 10.01 -14.19
N LEU A 56 0.49 11.33 -14.19
CA LEU A 56 0.11 12.10 -12.99
C LEU A 56 -1.12 11.47 -12.33
N VAL A 57 -2.20 11.30 -13.10
CA VAL A 57 -3.47 10.77 -12.58
C VAL A 57 -3.30 9.31 -12.15
N ALA A 58 -2.61 8.50 -12.96
CA ALA A 58 -2.35 7.09 -12.68
C ALA A 58 -1.55 6.91 -11.40
N GLY A 59 -0.41 7.59 -11.27
CA GLY A 59 0.45 7.54 -10.09
C GLY A 59 -0.27 8.05 -8.85
N GLY A 60 -1.06 9.12 -8.97
CA GLY A 60 -1.85 9.65 -7.86
C GLY A 60 -2.93 8.68 -7.37
N LEU A 61 -3.75 8.13 -8.28
CA LEU A 61 -4.79 7.17 -7.94
C LEU A 61 -4.22 5.87 -7.38
N ALA A 62 -3.13 5.38 -7.97
CA ALA A 62 -2.42 4.21 -7.47
C ALA A 62 -1.83 4.44 -6.08
N GLY A 63 -1.24 5.62 -5.83
CA GLY A 63 -0.77 6.02 -4.50
C GLY A 63 -1.86 5.99 -3.44
N LEU A 64 -3.03 6.56 -3.75
CA LEU A 64 -4.18 6.55 -2.85
C LEU A 64 -4.67 5.12 -2.59
N ALA A 65 -4.85 4.31 -3.65
CA ALA A 65 -5.35 2.95 -3.54
C ALA A 65 -4.37 2.03 -2.80
N GLY A 66 -3.08 2.12 -3.14
CA GLY A 66 -2.00 1.38 -2.50
C GLY A 66 -1.86 1.75 -1.02
N GLY A 67 -1.93 3.04 -0.69
CA GLY A 67 -1.93 3.52 0.68
C GLY A 67 -3.09 2.96 1.49
N ALA A 68 -4.31 3.07 0.96
CA ALA A 68 -5.50 2.55 1.62
C ALA A 68 -5.45 1.02 1.80
N ALA A 69 -4.97 0.30 0.79
CA ALA A 69 -4.78 -1.15 0.85
C ALA A 69 -3.74 -1.55 1.90
N ALA A 70 -2.57 -0.90 1.92
CA ALA A 70 -1.49 -1.19 2.83
C ALA A 70 -1.84 -0.84 4.29
N VAL A 71 -2.65 0.19 4.53
CA VAL A 71 -3.18 0.51 5.88
C VAL A 71 -3.91 -0.70 6.49
N VAL A 72 -4.67 -1.48 5.71
CA VAL A 72 -5.36 -2.68 6.21
C VAL A 72 -4.35 -3.71 6.75
N VAL A 73 -3.26 -3.93 6.02
CA VAL A 73 -2.21 -4.88 6.39
C VAL A 73 -1.48 -4.39 7.64
N VAL A 74 -1.03 -3.14 7.65
CA VAL A 74 -0.25 -2.55 8.75
C VAL A 74 -1.07 -2.50 10.03
N THR A 75 -2.31 -2.03 9.96
CA THR A 75 -3.16 -1.93 11.15
C THR A 75 -3.55 -3.29 11.71
N GLY A 76 -3.76 -4.28 10.85
CA GLY A 76 -3.99 -5.65 11.27
C GLY A 76 -2.79 -6.27 11.98
N ALA A 77 -1.58 -6.07 11.45
CA ALA A 77 -0.35 -6.54 12.08
C ALA A 77 -0.11 -5.89 13.46
N LEU A 78 -0.34 -4.58 13.58
CA LEU A 78 -0.25 -3.87 14.87
C LEU A 78 -1.29 -4.38 15.88
N ARG A 79 -2.53 -4.64 15.44
CA ARG A 79 -3.57 -5.23 16.30
C ARG A 79 -3.18 -6.62 16.82
N ARG A 80 -2.43 -7.41 16.04
CA ARG A 80 -1.93 -8.73 16.43
C ARG A 80 -0.66 -8.71 17.29
N GLY A 81 -0.12 -7.54 17.61
CA GLY A 81 1.03 -7.39 18.52
C GLY A 81 2.35 -7.07 17.82
N GLY A 82 2.34 -6.77 16.52
CA GLY A 82 3.54 -6.33 15.80
C GLY A 82 4.11 -5.02 16.35
N THR A 83 5.43 -4.91 16.37
CA THR A 83 6.13 -3.67 16.78
C THR A 83 6.10 -2.64 15.65
N ARG A 84 5.91 -1.35 15.99
CA ARG A 84 5.82 -0.27 14.99
C ARG A 84 7.04 -0.19 14.08
N LEU A 85 8.23 -0.15 14.67
CA LEU A 85 9.47 0.06 13.94
C LEU A 85 9.84 -1.15 13.08
N GLY A 86 9.74 -2.37 13.63
CA GLY A 86 9.97 -3.60 12.87
C GLY A 86 9.02 -3.74 11.68
N LEU A 87 7.73 -3.42 11.86
CA LEU A 87 6.75 -3.47 10.79
C LEU A 87 7.02 -2.40 9.72
N ALA A 88 7.39 -1.18 10.13
CA ALA A 88 7.76 -0.11 9.22
C ALA A 88 8.97 -0.51 8.35
N LEU A 89 9.99 -1.13 8.93
CA LEU A 89 11.16 -1.62 8.18
C LEU A 89 10.79 -2.70 7.16
N ILE A 90 10.00 -3.70 7.57
CA ILE A 90 9.57 -4.78 6.65
C ILE A 90 8.73 -4.22 5.51
N VAL A 91 7.78 -3.34 5.81
CA VAL A 91 6.90 -2.74 4.80
C VAL A 91 7.67 -1.79 3.88
N ALA A 92 8.65 -1.04 4.40
CA ALA A 92 9.55 -0.25 3.58
C ALA A 92 10.37 -1.13 2.63
N GLY A 93 10.90 -2.27 3.11
CA GLY A 93 11.58 -3.25 2.26
C GLY A 93 10.66 -3.80 1.17
N ALA A 94 9.41 -4.15 1.51
CA ALA A 94 8.40 -4.58 0.54
C ALA A 94 8.07 -3.47 -0.48
N ALA A 95 7.96 -2.22 -0.04
CA ALA A 95 7.73 -1.07 -0.91
C ALA A 95 8.88 -0.87 -1.92
N LEU A 96 10.14 -1.09 -1.50
CA LEU A 96 11.28 -1.06 -2.43
C LEU A 96 11.18 -2.18 -3.48
N VAL A 97 10.75 -3.37 -3.10
CA VAL A 97 10.52 -4.48 -4.04
C VAL A 97 9.42 -4.13 -5.04
N LEU A 98 8.29 -3.58 -4.58
CA LEU A 98 7.22 -3.09 -5.46
C LEU A 98 7.72 -1.99 -6.40
N GLY A 99 8.49 -1.03 -5.88
CA GLY A 99 9.11 0.01 -6.70
C GLY A 99 10.07 -0.52 -7.76
N ALA A 100 10.83 -1.58 -7.44
CA ALA A 100 11.67 -2.27 -8.41
C ALA A 100 10.85 -3.03 -9.46
N LEU A 101 9.74 -3.66 -9.04
CA LEU A 101 8.83 -4.37 -9.95
C LEU A 101 8.09 -3.43 -10.89
N ALA A 102 7.89 -2.16 -10.52
CA ALA A 102 7.24 -1.16 -11.37
C ALA A 102 7.94 -0.96 -12.73
N PHE A 103 9.25 -1.22 -12.82
CA PHE A 103 10.00 -1.19 -14.09
C PHE A 103 9.60 -2.30 -15.07
N VAL A 104 8.78 -3.26 -14.64
CA VAL A 104 8.05 -4.20 -15.49
C VAL A 104 6.60 -3.70 -15.59
N PRO A 105 6.21 -2.96 -16.64
CA PRO A 105 4.96 -2.18 -16.64
C PRO A 105 3.70 -3.02 -16.41
N LEU A 106 3.67 -4.24 -16.94
CA LEU A 106 2.55 -5.15 -16.75
C LEU A 106 2.32 -5.45 -15.26
N VAL A 107 3.39 -5.50 -14.47
CA VAL A 107 3.31 -5.70 -13.02
C VAL A 107 2.67 -4.51 -12.33
N GLY A 108 2.94 -3.27 -12.76
CA GLY A 108 2.30 -2.08 -12.20
C GLY A 108 0.77 -2.08 -12.33
N TYR A 109 0.24 -2.58 -13.46
CA TYR A 109 -1.21 -2.80 -13.60
C TYR A 109 -1.73 -3.90 -12.67
N LEU A 110 -0.99 -5.01 -12.54
CA LEU A 110 -1.36 -6.09 -11.63
C LEU A 110 -1.34 -5.65 -10.18
N GLU A 111 -0.37 -4.82 -9.79
CA GLU A 111 -0.26 -4.25 -8.45
C GLU A 111 -1.43 -3.31 -8.14
N ALA A 112 -1.80 -2.44 -9.10
CA ALA A 112 -2.89 -1.49 -8.95
C ALA A 112 -4.25 -2.14 -8.67
N VAL A 113 -4.46 -3.39 -9.12
CA VAL A 113 -5.70 -4.15 -8.88
C VAL A 113 -5.52 -5.18 -7.77
N GLY A 114 -4.40 -5.91 -7.80
CA GLY A 114 -4.13 -7.06 -6.94
C GLY A 114 -3.96 -6.66 -5.48
N LEU A 115 -3.24 -5.58 -5.17
CA LEU A 115 -3.03 -5.15 -3.79
C LEU A 115 -4.34 -4.69 -3.12
N PRO A 116 -5.17 -3.83 -3.75
CA PRO A 116 -6.49 -3.51 -3.21
C PRO A 116 -7.39 -4.73 -3.04
N ALA A 117 -7.39 -5.66 -4.01
CA ALA A 117 -8.19 -6.88 -3.93
C ALA A 117 -7.75 -7.78 -2.75
N LEU A 118 -6.44 -7.97 -2.58
CA LEU A 118 -5.87 -8.71 -1.46
C LEU A 118 -6.19 -8.04 -0.13
N ALA A 119 -6.06 -6.71 -0.04
CA ALA A 119 -6.42 -5.96 1.17
C ALA A 119 -7.90 -6.11 1.52
N ALA A 120 -8.80 -6.01 0.52
CA ALA A 120 -10.23 -6.22 0.72
C ALA A 120 -10.54 -7.63 1.22
N ARG A 121 -9.86 -8.65 0.69
CA ARG A 121 -9.96 -10.04 1.16
C ARG A 121 -9.46 -10.18 2.60
N LEU A 122 -8.27 -9.66 2.90
CA LEU A 122 -7.66 -9.73 4.23
C LEU A 122 -8.52 -9.03 5.28
N ARG A 123 -9.14 -7.89 4.95
CA ARG A 123 -10.03 -7.16 5.86
C ARG A 123 -11.19 -8.04 6.35
N ARG A 124 -11.70 -8.93 5.51
CA ARG A 124 -12.82 -9.84 5.86
C ARG A 124 -12.40 -10.99 6.76
N THR A 125 -11.14 -11.39 6.73
CA THR A 125 -10.64 -12.59 7.41
C THR A 125 -9.75 -12.28 8.61
N GLN A 126 -9.73 -11.03 9.10
CA GLN A 126 -8.88 -10.68 10.22
C GLN A 126 -9.42 -11.23 11.55
N ALA A 127 -8.73 -12.22 12.11
CA ALA A 127 -8.98 -12.71 13.46
C ALA A 127 -8.41 -11.76 14.53
N ASP A 128 -9.10 -11.69 15.67
CA ASP A 128 -8.67 -10.95 16.86
C ASP A 128 -7.53 -11.65 17.60
N ARG A 129 -6.71 -10.86 18.30
CA ARG A 129 -5.52 -11.32 19.05
C ARG A 129 -5.79 -12.48 20.01
N TYR A 130 -7.03 -12.58 20.53
CA TYR A 130 -7.42 -13.58 21.52
C TYR A 130 -8.54 -14.52 21.04
N ALA A 131 -8.79 -14.62 19.74
CA ALA A 131 -9.89 -15.42 19.21
C ALA A 131 -9.82 -16.90 19.65
N GLY A 132 -8.62 -17.49 19.71
CA GLY A 132 -8.41 -18.86 20.18
C GLY A 132 -8.42 -19.06 21.70
N LEU A 133 -8.25 -17.98 22.49
CA LEU A 133 -8.36 -18.05 23.96
C LEU A 133 -9.82 -17.96 24.42
N ARG A 134 -10.71 -17.38 23.60
CA ARG A 134 -12.14 -17.23 23.90
C ARG A 134 -12.90 -18.56 23.94
N SER A 135 -12.42 -19.58 23.24
CA SER A 135 -12.95 -20.95 23.32
C SER A 135 -12.49 -21.70 24.58
N LEU A 136 -11.37 -21.29 25.18
CA LEU A 136 -10.84 -21.88 26.43
C LEU A 136 -11.43 -21.24 27.69
N ALA A 137 -11.95 -20.02 27.59
CA ALA A 137 -12.58 -19.30 28.71
C ALA A 137 -14.09 -19.60 28.87
N LYS A 138 -14.61 -20.65 28.22
CA LYS A 138 -16.03 -21.01 28.26
C LYS A 138 -16.40 -21.95 29.43
N ASP A 139 -15.44 -22.36 30.25
CA ASP A 139 -15.68 -23.24 31.40
C ASP A 139 -15.87 -22.46 32.71
#